data_AF-A0A353X0I1-F1
#
_entry.id   AF-A0A353X0I1-F1
#
_cell.length_a   1.000
_cell.length_b   1.000
_cell.length_c   1.000
_cell.angle_alpha   90.00
_cell.angle_beta   90.00
_cell.angle_gamma   90.00
#
_symmetry.space_group_name_H-M   'P 1'
#
loop_
_entity.id
_entity.type
_entity.pdbx_description
1 polymer ?
#
loop_
_entity_poly.entity_id
_entity_poly.type
_entity_poly.pdbx_seq_one_letter_code
_entity_poly.pdbx_strand_id
1 'polypeptide(L)'
;MTLVDKILLLISYVEPKKNNWIIMKTSNIKKGIALLFCAVFVSSQVAFAGGILEDKTTEKTREAVENASPDDWYTLAKSADKCFDKKVNLKEASQWIDQSLDITEAPYNLEVKGNYYMLNNLPEKALEYYVKAVRKANSDDPTDGENIQRVQKKIAEITEIGR
;
A
#
# COMPACT_ATOMS: atom_id res chain seq x y z
N MET A 1 -51.79 -13.85 3.32
CA MET A 1 -51.06 -12.73 3.93
C MET A 1 -49.58 -13.08 3.92
N THR A 2 -48.84 -12.47 3.01
CA THR A 2 -47.43 -12.77 2.72
C THR A 2 -46.51 -12.00 3.68
N LEU A 3 -45.22 -12.36 3.71
CA LEU A 3 -44.21 -11.67 4.54
C LEU A 3 -44.13 -10.16 4.22
N VAL A 4 -44.44 -9.78 2.97
CA VAL A 4 -44.52 -8.40 2.50
C VAL A 4 -45.70 -7.65 3.16
N ASP A 5 -46.84 -8.32 3.37
CA ASP A 5 -48.01 -7.74 4.03
C ASP A 5 -47.74 -7.46 5.52
N LYS A 6 -46.89 -8.27 6.18
CA LYS A 6 -46.47 -8.04 7.57
C LYS A 6 -45.46 -6.89 7.71
N ILE A 7 -44.61 -6.67 6.70
CA ILE A 7 -43.66 -5.55 6.66
C ILE A 7 -44.40 -4.23 6.39
N LEU A 8 -45.40 -4.24 5.51
CA LEU A 8 -46.24 -3.07 5.25
C LEU A 8 -47.05 -2.63 6.48
N LEU A 9 -47.53 -3.58 7.29
CA LEU A 9 -48.21 -3.29 8.56
C LEU A 9 -47.29 -2.72 9.65
N LEU A 10 -45.99 -3.06 9.63
CA LEU A 10 -45.00 -2.51 10.56
C LEU A 10 -44.55 -1.09 10.17
N ILE A 11 -44.64 -0.72 8.90
CA ILE A 11 -44.29 0.62 8.40
C ILE A 11 -45.44 1.62 8.62
N SER A 12 -46.70 1.17 8.74
CA SER A 12 -47.87 2.03 8.96
C SER A 12 -48.17 2.40 10.44
N TYR A 13 -47.40 1.92 11.42
CA TYR A 13 -47.66 2.13 12.87
C TYR A 13 -46.69 3.13 13.54
N VAL A 14 -46.20 4.15 12.83
CA VAL A 14 -45.51 5.27 13.47
C VAL A 14 -46.01 6.58 12.87
N GLU A 15 -47.15 7.05 13.37
CA GLU A 15 -47.64 8.40 13.09
C GLU A 15 -46.99 9.46 14.03
N PRO A 16 -46.98 10.73 13.61
CA PRO A 16 -46.02 11.74 14.05
C PRO A 16 -46.49 12.55 15.27
N LYS A 17 -45.60 12.78 16.23
CA LYS A 17 -45.82 13.80 17.26
C LYS A 17 -45.61 15.19 16.66
N LYS A 18 -46.71 15.90 16.40
CA LYS A 18 -46.75 17.34 16.10
C LYS A 18 -46.24 18.14 17.30
N ASN A 19 -45.00 18.62 17.25
CA ASN A 19 -44.50 19.64 18.17
C ASN A 19 -43.99 20.85 17.36
N ASN A 20 -44.56 22.00 17.68
CA ASN A 20 -44.38 23.34 17.10
C ASN A 20 -43.00 23.63 16.50
N TRP A 21 -43.00 23.92 15.21
CA TRP A 21 -41.89 24.52 14.50
C TRP A 21 -41.74 25.98 14.94
N ILE A 22 -40.70 26.26 15.72
CA ILE A 22 -40.15 27.61 15.85
C ILE A 22 -39.66 28.00 14.45
N ILE A 23 -40.31 28.98 13.85
CA ILE A 23 -39.86 29.62 12.62
C ILE A 23 -38.57 30.39 12.96
N MET A 24 -37.42 29.74 12.78
CA MET A 24 -36.13 30.43 12.73
C MET A 24 -35.62 30.50 11.30
N LYS A 25 -35.66 31.72 10.81
CA LYS A 25 -35.22 32.25 9.52
C LYS A 25 -33.76 31.85 9.22
N THR A 26 -33.53 30.83 8.41
CA THR A 26 -32.19 30.36 8.02
C THR A 26 -31.68 31.08 6.76
N SER A 27 -31.33 32.36 6.91
CA SER A 27 -30.73 33.13 5.79
C SER A 27 -29.19 33.14 5.78
N ASN A 28 -28.48 32.69 6.82
CA ASN A 28 -27.05 32.97 6.96
C ASN A 28 -26.13 31.75 7.25
N ILE A 29 -26.63 30.51 7.17
CA ILE A 29 -25.84 29.30 7.47
C ILE A 29 -24.88 28.88 6.32
N LYS A 30 -25.02 29.46 5.12
CA LYS A 30 -24.17 29.11 3.96
C LYS A 30 -22.76 29.70 3.98
N LYS A 31 -22.37 30.45 5.01
CA LYS A 31 -21.02 31.04 5.13
C LYS A 31 -20.19 30.51 6.30
N GLY A 32 -20.70 29.52 7.05
CA GLY A 32 -20.05 28.98 8.25
C GLY A 32 -19.47 27.56 8.14
N ILE A 33 -19.48 26.94 6.95
CA ILE A 33 -19.00 25.55 6.74
C ILE A 33 -17.64 25.52 6.01
N ALA A 34 -17.06 26.68 5.66
CA ALA A 34 -15.74 26.76 5.02
C ALA A 34 -14.56 26.86 6.00
N LEU A 35 -14.79 26.80 7.32
CA LEU A 35 -13.78 27.06 8.35
C LEU A 35 -13.74 25.97 9.45
N LEU A 36 -14.02 24.72 9.08
CA LEU A 36 -13.94 23.58 10.00
C LEU A 36 -13.43 22.31 9.30
N PHE A 37 -12.38 22.45 8.49
CA PHE A 37 -11.71 21.33 7.80
C PHE A 37 -10.18 21.34 7.95
N CYS A 38 -9.62 22.05 8.93
CA CYS A 38 -8.16 22.23 9.06
C CYS A 38 -7.55 21.72 10.37
N ALA A 39 -8.22 20.88 11.17
CA ALA A 39 -7.70 20.55 12.50
C ALA A 39 -7.91 19.10 12.94
N VAL A 40 -7.60 18.10 12.10
CA VAL A 40 -7.23 16.76 12.60
C VAL A 40 -6.22 16.12 11.65
N PHE A 41 -5.02 16.68 11.55
CA PHE A 41 -3.85 15.89 11.18
C PHE A 41 -3.10 15.62 12.49
N VAL A 42 -3.53 14.59 13.21
CA VAL A 42 -2.78 14.04 14.34
C VAL A 42 -1.54 13.39 13.73
N SER A 43 -0.47 14.16 13.58
CA SER A 43 0.86 13.61 13.32
C SER A 43 1.29 12.90 14.59
N SER A 44 1.08 11.59 14.67
CA SER A 44 1.74 10.75 15.65
C SER A 44 3.25 10.83 15.36
N GLN A 45 3.96 11.65 16.13
CA GLN A 45 5.42 11.66 16.12
C GLN A 45 5.87 10.34 16.77
N VAL A 46 6.27 9.40 15.94
CA VAL A 46 7.02 8.22 16.40
C VAL A 46 8.43 8.73 16.68
N ALA A 47 8.82 8.76 17.94
CA ALA A 47 10.19 9.04 18.33
C ALA A 47 11.08 7.89 17.79
N PHE A 48 11.76 8.13 16.68
CA PHE A 48 12.82 7.25 16.21
C PHE A 48 14.06 7.47 17.08
N ALA A 49 14.21 6.64 18.11
CA ALA A 49 15.46 6.46 18.81
C ALA A 49 16.44 5.71 17.89
N GLY A 50 17.07 6.43 16.95
CA GLY A 50 18.15 5.94 16.11
C GLY A 50 19.44 6.64 16.49
N GLY A 51 20.32 5.95 17.21
CA GLY A 51 21.65 6.45 17.54
C GLY A 51 22.42 6.81 16.26
N ILE A 52 22.68 8.11 16.11
CA ILE A 52 23.74 8.81 15.38
C ILE A 52 24.76 7.90 14.67
N LEU A 53 24.36 7.27 13.57
CA LEU A 53 25.15 6.93 12.38
C LEU A 53 24.11 6.59 11.32
N GLU A 54 23.75 7.57 10.50
CA GLU A 54 22.91 7.31 9.33
C GLU A 54 23.63 6.26 8.46
N ASP A 55 22.96 5.14 8.22
CA ASP A 55 23.56 4.06 7.45
C ASP A 55 23.83 4.58 6.04
N LYS A 56 25.08 4.47 5.56
CA LYS A 56 25.48 4.98 4.23
C LYS A 56 24.63 4.43 3.08
N THR A 57 23.97 3.28 3.25
CA THR A 57 23.01 2.75 2.28
C THR A 57 21.76 3.61 2.24
N THR A 58 21.26 4.03 3.40
CA THR A 58 20.06 4.88 3.51
C THR A 58 20.28 6.23 2.83
N GLU A 59 21.41 6.88 3.11
CA GLU A 59 21.76 8.17 2.47
C GLU A 59 21.86 8.03 0.94
N LYS A 60 22.63 7.05 0.45
CA LYS A 60 22.82 6.82 -0.99
C LYS A 60 21.55 6.42 -1.72
N THR A 61 20.69 5.65 -1.08
CA THR A 61 19.42 5.21 -1.70
C THR A 61 18.43 6.37 -1.77
N ARG A 62 18.36 7.24 -0.75
CA ARG A 62 17.59 8.48 -0.82
C ARG A 62 18.10 9.40 -1.91
N GLU A 63 19.40 9.66 -1.96
CA GLU A 63 20.00 10.49 -3.01
C GLU A 63 19.69 9.95 -4.41
N ALA A 64 19.75 8.63 -4.59
CA ALA A 64 19.38 8.00 -5.87
C ALA A 64 17.90 8.22 -6.21
N VAL A 65 17.00 8.10 -5.23
CA VAL A 65 15.55 8.32 -5.44
C VAL A 65 15.23 9.80 -5.68
N GLU A 66 15.88 10.72 -4.98
CA GLU A 66 15.68 12.16 -5.15
C GLU A 66 16.14 12.67 -6.52
N ASN A 67 17.18 12.05 -7.08
CA ASN A 67 17.70 12.36 -8.41
C ASN A 67 17.04 11.54 -9.53
N ALA A 68 16.15 10.60 -9.20
CA ALA A 68 15.47 9.77 -10.18
C ALA A 68 14.43 10.58 -10.97
N SER A 69 14.23 10.21 -12.24
CA SER A 69 13.12 10.75 -13.02
C SER A 69 11.77 10.26 -12.44
N PRO A 70 10.67 11.01 -12.56
CA PRO A 70 9.36 10.58 -12.06
C PRO A 70 8.84 9.24 -12.63
N ASP A 71 9.37 8.80 -13.77
CA ASP A 71 9.06 7.53 -14.44
C ASP A 71 10.12 6.44 -14.21
N ASP A 72 11.17 6.71 -13.44
CA ASP A 72 12.25 5.75 -13.14
C ASP A 72 11.85 4.78 -12.03
N TRP A 73 10.98 3.85 -12.39
CA TRP A 73 10.55 2.75 -11.53
C TRP A 73 11.73 1.87 -11.08
N TYR A 74 12.79 1.75 -11.88
CA TYR A 74 13.89 0.84 -11.62
C TYR A 74 14.78 1.34 -10.48
N THR A 75 15.10 2.64 -10.46
CA THR A 75 15.87 3.24 -9.36
C THR A 75 15.14 3.11 -8.03
N LEU A 76 13.82 3.31 -8.00
CA LEU A 76 12.99 3.08 -6.81
C LEU A 76 13.07 1.63 -6.31
N ALA A 77 12.88 0.65 -7.19
CA ALA A 77 12.94 -0.77 -6.84
C ALA A 77 14.33 -1.18 -6.36
N LYS A 78 15.38 -0.73 -7.05
CA LYS A 78 16.77 -1.05 -6.71
C LYS A 78 17.19 -0.43 -5.38
N SER A 79 16.75 0.79 -5.09
CA SER A 79 16.97 1.44 -3.80
C SER A 79 16.26 0.69 -2.67
N ALA A 80 15.01 0.26 -2.89
CA ALA A 80 14.27 -0.55 -1.93
C ALA A 80 14.96 -1.90 -1.66
N ASP A 81 15.39 -2.60 -2.70
CA ASP A 81 16.10 -3.89 -2.61
C ASP A 81 17.38 -3.77 -1.77
N LYS A 82 18.16 -2.69 -1.96
CA LYS A 82 19.36 -2.43 -1.14
C LYS A 82 19.05 -2.21 0.33
N CYS A 83 17.97 -1.49 0.64
CA CYS A 83 17.51 -1.30 2.00
C CYS A 83 17.02 -2.62 2.64
N PHE A 84 16.32 -3.45 1.87
CA PHE A 84 15.87 -4.78 2.28
C PHE A 84 17.04 -5.73 2.58
N ASP A 85 18.03 -5.80 1.69
CA ASP A 85 19.25 -6.60 1.86
C ASP A 85 20.00 -6.24 3.15
N LYS A 86 20.09 -4.93 3.44
CA LYS A 86 20.81 -4.40 4.61
C LYS A 86 19.95 -4.33 5.87
N LYS A 87 18.65 -4.57 5.75
CA LYS A 87 17.65 -4.43 6.82
C LYS A 87 17.66 -3.02 7.45
N VAL A 88 17.86 -2.00 6.62
CA VAL A 88 17.85 -0.59 7.01
C VAL A 88 16.73 0.14 6.30
N ASN A 89 16.20 1.18 6.94
CA ASN A 89 15.19 2.05 6.34
C ASN A 89 13.96 1.33 5.75
N LEU A 90 13.55 0.21 6.35
CA LEU A 90 12.55 -0.71 5.78
C LEU A 90 11.20 -0.04 5.48
N LYS A 91 10.81 0.94 6.30
CA LYS A 91 9.55 1.67 6.14
C LYS A 91 9.54 2.49 4.84
N GLU A 92 10.55 3.31 4.64
CA GLU A 92 10.64 4.16 3.45
C GLU A 92 10.91 3.31 2.20
N ALA A 93 11.78 2.31 2.30
CA ALA A 93 12.02 1.33 1.24
C ALA A 93 10.73 0.62 0.80
N SER A 94 9.82 0.33 1.74
CA SER A 94 8.51 -0.25 1.40
C SER A 94 7.63 0.69 0.57
N GLN A 95 7.77 2.01 0.77
CA GLN A 95 7.04 3.02 -0.01
C GLN A 95 7.63 3.15 -1.41
N TRP A 96 8.96 3.12 -1.56
CA TRP A 96 9.60 3.16 -2.88
C TRP A 96 9.25 1.95 -3.73
N ILE A 97 9.17 0.75 -3.15
CA ILE A 97 8.78 -0.42 -3.93
C ILE A 97 7.31 -0.37 -4.36
N ASP A 98 6.43 0.21 -3.54
CA ASP A 98 5.02 0.44 -3.91
C ASP A 98 4.92 1.46 -5.06
N GLN A 99 5.64 2.58 -4.96
CA GLN A 99 5.71 3.59 -6.03
C GLN A 99 6.28 3.01 -7.34
N SER A 100 7.31 2.18 -7.26
CA SER A 100 7.89 1.51 -8.43
C SER A 100 6.84 0.66 -9.16
N LEU A 101 6.07 -0.13 -8.40
CA LEU A 101 5.00 -0.97 -8.94
C LEU A 101 3.86 -0.15 -9.55
N ASP A 102 3.54 1.00 -8.96
CA ASP A 102 2.52 1.93 -9.48
C ASP A 102 2.94 2.58 -10.81
N ILE A 103 4.24 2.87 -10.99
CA ILE A 103 4.77 3.44 -12.24
C ILE A 103 4.81 2.37 -13.34
N THR A 104 5.40 1.22 -13.05
CA THR A 104 5.48 0.11 -14.01
C THR A 104 5.58 -1.20 -13.27
N GLU A 105 4.62 -2.10 -13.50
CA GLU A 105 4.70 -3.44 -12.96
C GLU A 105 5.68 -4.30 -13.79
N ALA A 106 6.89 -4.51 -13.26
CA ALA A 106 7.97 -5.21 -13.93
C ALA A 106 8.38 -6.48 -13.16
N PRO A 107 8.99 -7.49 -13.81
CA PRO A 107 9.41 -8.70 -13.10
C PRO A 107 10.34 -8.42 -11.90
N TYR A 108 11.25 -7.45 -12.04
CA TYR A 108 12.20 -7.10 -10.98
C TYR A 108 11.51 -6.51 -9.74
N ASN A 109 10.63 -5.51 -9.89
CA ASN A 109 10.00 -4.90 -8.72
C ASN A 109 8.95 -5.81 -8.06
N LEU A 110 8.32 -6.71 -8.82
CA LEU A 110 7.53 -7.80 -8.26
C LEU A 110 8.38 -8.75 -7.40
N GLU A 111 9.56 -9.13 -7.87
CA GLU A 111 10.50 -9.93 -7.06
C GLU A 111 10.91 -9.19 -5.78
N VAL A 112 11.29 -7.92 -5.88
CA VAL A 112 11.69 -7.11 -4.71
C VAL A 112 10.55 -6.97 -3.70
N LYS A 113 9.30 -6.83 -4.16
CA LYS A 113 8.13 -6.84 -3.27
C LYS A 113 7.91 -8.22 -2.61
N GLY A 114 8.20 -9.31 -3.31
CA GLY A 114 8.26 -10.64 -2.72
C GLY A 114 9.33 -10.75 -1.61
N ASN A 115 10.52 -10.18 -1.83
CA ASN A 115 11.60 -10.13 -0.83
C ASN A 115 11.14 -9.37 0.42
N TYR A 116 10.43 -8.25 0.25
CA TYR A 116 9.82 -7.53 1.36
C TYR A 116 8.89 -8.41 2.19
N TYR A 117 8.01 -9.19 1.57
CA TYR A 117 7.12 -10.09 2.32
C TYR A 117 7.88 -11.21 3.03
N MET A 118 8.94 -11.76 2.43
CA MET A 118 9.81 -12.73 3.10
C MET A 118 10.46 -12.15 4.35
N LEU A 119 10.98 -10.91 4.27
CA LEU A 119 11.57 -10.22 5.43
C LEU A 119 10.56 -10.01 6.57
N ASN A 120 9.28 -9.94 6.27
CA ASN A 120 8.20 -9.75 7.24
C ASN A 120 7.55 -11.08 7.68
N ASN A 121 8.15 -12.22 7.35
CA ASN A 121 7.60 -13.56 7.66
C ASN A 121 6.19 -13.78 7.07
N LEU A 122 5.95 -13.31 5.85
CA LEU A 122 4.70 -13.46 5.11
C LEU A 122 4.92 -14.29 3.83
N PRO A 123 5.27 -15.59 3.95
CA PRO A 123 5.67 -16.42 2.82
C PRO A 123 4.57 -16.62 1.77
N GLU A 124 3.30 -16.67 2.18
CA GLU A 124 2.16 -16.79 1.25
C GLU A 124 2.06 -15.57 0.33
N LYS A 125 2.19 -14.36 0.89
CA LYS A 125 2.21 -13.12 0.09
C LYS A 125 3.47 -13.02 -0.77
N ALA A 126 4.62 -13.47 -0.26
CA ALA A 126 5.83 -13.52 -1.05
C ALA A 126 5.66 -14.42 -2.28
N LEU A 127 5.04 -15.59 -2.10
CA LEU A 127 4.75 -16.54 -3.16
C LEU A 127 3.85 -15.91 -4.24
N GLU A 128 2.80 -15.19 -3.86
CA GLU A 128 1.92 -14.48 -4.80
C GLU A 128 2.73 -13.55 -5.72
N TYR A 129 3.62 -12.73 -5.15
CA TYR A 129 4.44 -11.79 -5.90
C TYR A 129 5.52 -12.45 -6.74
N TYR A 130 6.18 -13.51 -6.25
CA TYR A 130 7.15 -14.27 -7.04
C TYR A 130 6.49 -14.98 -8.23
N VAL A 131 5.31 -15.58 -8.04
CA VAL A 131 4.55 -16.18 -9.15
C VAL A 131 4.16 -15.11 -10.17
N LYS A 132 3.76 -13.92 -9.70
CA LYS A 132 3.44 -12.79 -10.56
C LYS A 132 4.65 -12.32 -11.36
N ALA A 133 5.84 -12.24 -10.74
CA ALA A 133 7.09 -11.91 -11.42
C ALA A 133 7.42 -12.91 -12.54
N VAL A 134 7.27 -14.22 -12.27
CA VAL A 134 7.47 -15.28 -13.28
C VAL A 134 6.51 -15.13 -14.45
N ARG A 135 5.22 -14.89 -14.18
CA ARG A 135 4.22 -14.68 -15.24
C ARG A 135 4.54 -13.47 -16.11
N LYS A 136 4.95 -12.37 -15.48
CA LYS A 136 5.27 -11.11 -16.16
C LYS A 136 6.51 -11.23 -17.04
N ALA A 137 7.55 -11.91 -16.56
CA ALA A 137 8.75 -12.14 -17.38
C ALA A 137 8.45 -12.98 -18.62
N ASN A 138 7.57 -13.97 -18.50
CA ASN A 138 7.16 -14.80 -19.62
C ASN A 138 6.23 -14.08 -20.62
N SER A 139 5.58 -12.97 -20.24
CA SER A 139 4.69 -12.21 -21.12
C SER A 139 5.39 -11.09 -21.91
N ASP A 140 6.46 -10.52 -21.37
CA ASP A 140 6.99 -9.24 -21.85
C ASP A 140 8.16 -9.39 -22.86
N ASP A 141 9.04 -10.40 -22.74
CA ASP A 141 9.98 -10.90 -23.78
C ASP A 141 10.80 -12.07 -23.15
N PRO A 142 10.92 -13.25 -23.78
CA PRO A 142 11.67 -14.39 -23.22
C PRO A 142 13.18 -14.19 -23.06
N THR A 143 13.77 -13.12 -23.60
CA THR A 143 15.22 -12.84 -23.50
C THR A 143 15.69 -12.43 -22.09
N ASP A 144 14.79 -12.07 -21.19
CA ASP A 144 15.08 -11.79 -19.76
C ASP A 144 15.19 -13.05 -18.87
N GLY A 145 15.31 -14.23 -19.47
CA GLY A 145 15.24 -15.54 -18.81
C GLY A 145 16.30 -15.83 -17.73
N GLU A 146 17.45 -15.14 -17.70
CA GLU A 146 18.46 -15.35 -16.65
C GLU A 146 18.00 -14.86 -15.28
N ASN A 147 17.11 -13.86 -15.21
CA ASN A 147 16.61 -13.36 -13.93
C ASN A 147 15.53 -14.26 -13.31
N ILE A 148 14.85 -15.10 -14.11
CA ILE A 148 13.68 -15.83 -13.64
C ILE A 148 14.00 -17.10 -12.84
N GLN A 149 15.15 -17.73 -13.11
CA GLN A 149 15.58 -18.93 -12.39
C GLN A 149 15.75 -18.66 -10.89
N ARG A 150 16.26 -17.47 -10.53
CA ARG A 150 16.39 -17.03 -9.14
C ARG A 150 15.03 -16.96 -8.44
N VAL A 151 14.01 -16.43 -9.13
CA VAL A 151 12.65 -16.33 -8.59
C VAL A 151 12.01 -17.71 -8.46
N GLN A 152 12.19 -18.59 -9.44
CA GLN A 152 11.70 -19.96 -9.40
C GLN A 152 12.29 -20.76 -8.21
N LYS A 153 13.57 -20.55 -7.91
CA LYS A 153 14.20 -21.15 -6.73
C LYS A 153 13.52 -20.69 -5.42
N LYS A 154 13.25 -19.39 -5.28
CA LYS A 154 12.54 -18.85 -4.11
C LYS A 154 11.13 -19.44 -3.96
N ILE A 155 10.43 -19.65 -5.07
CA ILE A 155 9.13 -20.32 -5.09
C ILE A 155 9.27 -21.75 -4.56
N ALA A 156 10.23 -22.52 -5.07
CA ALA A 156 10.47 -23.89 -4.63
C ALA A 156 10.75 -23.95 -3.12
N GLU A 157 11.64 -23.08 -2.61
CA GLU A 157 11.98 -22.99 -1.18
C GLU A 157 10.74 -22.74 -0.31
N ILE A 158 9.86 -21.81 -0.68
CA ILE A 158 8.61 -21.55 0.07
C ILE A 158 7.68 -22.76 0.05
N THR A 159 7.53 -23.42 -1.11
CA THR A 159 6.62 -24.57 -1.25
C THR A 159 7.12 -25.82 -0.52
N GLU A 160 8.43 -25.96 -0.31
CA GLU A 160 9.02 -27.04 0.48
C GLU A 160 8.86 -26.81 1.98
N ILE A 161 8.92 -25.56 2.45
CA ILE A 161 8.69 -25.22 3.88
C ILE A 161 7.26 -25.58 4.32
N GLY A 162 6.28 -25.54 3.41
CA GLY A 162 4.88 -25.82 3.70
C GLY A 162 4.47 -27.29 3.65
N ARG A 163 5.38 -28.22 3.34
CA ARG A 163 5.13 -29.68 3.32
C ARG A 163 5.49 -30.33 4.65
#